data_AF-A0A0R3SAD6-F1
#
_entry.id   AF-A0A0R3SAD6-F1
#
_cell.length_a   1.000
_cell.length_b   1.000
_cell.length_c   1.000
_cell.angle_alpha   90.00
_cell.angle_beta   90.00
_cell.angle_gamma   90.00
#
_symmetry.space_group_name_H-M   'P 1'
#
loop_
_entity.id
_entity.type
_entity.pdbx_description
1 polymer ?
#
loop_
_entity_poly.entity_id
_entity_poly.type
_entity_poly.pdbx_seq_one_letter_code
_entity_poly.pdbx_strand_id
1 'polypeptide(L)'
;MNRGNRANKALVQPIVFIFGHMQSKTPVQIWLYEQSNIRIEGRIVGFDEYMNLVLVEACERHMKSGAKKMIGRILLKGETITLIQKLPQ
;
A
#
# COMPACT_ATOMS: atom_id res chain seq x y z
N MET A 1 28.90 -5.67 -25.81
CA MET A 1 28.62 -4.60 -24.84
C MET A 1 27.17 -4.15 -25.02
N ASN A 2 26.23 -4.72 -24.25
CA ASN A 2 24.81 -4.39 -24.35
C ASN A 2 24.53 -3.15 -23.47
N ARG A 3 24.31 -1.98 -24.09
CA ARG A 3 23.93 -0.76 -23.36
C ARG A 3 22.52 -0.96 -22.81
N GLY A 4 22.42 -1.08 -21.49
CA GLY A 4 21.14 -1.17 -20.79
C GLY A 4 20.26 0.02 -21.15
N ASN A 5 19.12 -0.30 -21.75
CA ASN A 5 18.05 0.65 -22.05
C ASN A 5 17.42 1.07 -20.72
N ARG A 6 18.05 2.02 -19.99
CA ARG A 6 17.42 2.67 -18.84
C ARG A 6 16.31 3.54 -19.40
N ALA A 7 15.12 2.97 -19.52
CA ALA A 7 13.91 3.75 -19.69
C ALA A 7 13.91 4.84 -18.63
N ASN A 8 13.86 6.10 -19.05
CA ASN A 8 13.62 7.22 -18.14
C ASN A 8 12.34 6.89 -17.36
N LYS A 9 12.48 6.56 -16.07
CA LYS A 9 11.32 6.39 -15.19
C LYS A 9 10.62 7.75 -15.16
N ALA A 10 9.47 7.82 -15.82
CA ALA A 10 8.61 8.98 -15.72
C ALA A 10 8.37 9.27 -14.22
N LEU A 11 8.56 10.53 -13.83
CA LEU A 11 8.22 10.97 -12.48
C LEU A 11 6.70 10.93 -12.37
N VAL A 12 6.19 9.98 -11.60
CA VAL A 12 4.75 9.82 -11.37
C VAL A 12 4.37 10.58 -10.12
N GLN A 13 3.29 11.37 -10.19
CA GLN A 13 2.77 12.05 -9.01
C GLN A 13 2.22 11.03 -7.99
N PRO A 14 2.37 11.25 -6.68
CA PRO A 14 1.92 10.29 -5.65
C PRO A 14 0.43 9.93 -5.75
N ILE A 15 -0.42 10.89 -6.10
CA ILE A 15 -1.85 10.65 -6.30
C ILE A 15 -2.11 9.66 -7.45
N VAL A 16 -1.34 9.78 -8.54
CA VAL A 16 -1.44 8.88 -9.70
C VAL A 16 -0.95 7.48 -9.33
N PHE A 17 0.04 7.37 -8.45
CA PHE A 17 0.50 6.09 -7.92
C PHE A 17 -0.60 5.35 -7.13
N ILE A 18 -1.28 6.04 -6.22
CA ILE A 18 -2.38 5.46 -5.42
C ILE A 18 -3.57 5.13 -6.31
N PHE A 19 -3.91 6.03 -7.22
CA PHE A 19 -4.98 5.81 -8.18
C PHE A 19 -4.73 4.59 -9.07
N GLY A 20 -3.49 4.38 -9.53
CA GLY A 20 -3.10 3.19 -10.29
C GLY A 20 -3.28 1.89 -9.48
N HIS A 21 -2.94 1.89 -8.20
CA HIS A 21 -3.17 0.75 -7.31
C HIS A 21 -4.66 0.47 -7.09
N MET A 22 -5.46 1.52 -6.94
CA MET A 22 -6.92 1.42 -6.80
C MET A 22 -7.58 0.87 -8.06
N GLN A 23 -7.25 1.39 -9.25
CA GLN A 23 -7.82 0.93 -10.52
C GLN A 23 -7.47 -0.53 -10.82
N SER A 24 -6.19 -0.89 -10.65
CA SER A 24 -5.70 -2.25 -10.88
C SER A 24 -6.12 -3.24 -9.79
N LYS A 25 -6.73 -2.73 -8.70
CA LYS A 25 -7.03 -3.48 -7.47
C LYS A 25 -5.82 -4.27 -6.96
N THR A 26 -4.61 -3.77 -7.19
CA THR A 26 -3.40 -4.51 -6.81
C THR A 26 -3.24 -4.52 -5.29
N PRO A 27 -2.82 -5.66 -4.70
CA PRO A 27 -2.59 -5.71 -3.26
C PRO A 27 -1.43 -4.80 -2.89
N VAL A 28 -1.63 -4.00 -1.86
CA VAL A 28 -0.65 -3.11 -1.28
C VAL A 28 -0.33 -3.53 0.15
N GLN A 29 0.87 -3.20 0.60
CA GLN A 29 1.27 -3.26 2.00
C GLN A 29 1.53 -1.83 2.49
N ILE A 30 0.97 -1.50 3.64
CA ILE A 30 1.01 -0.19 4.25
C ILE A 30 1.74 -0.28 5.58
N TRP A 31 2.71 0.61 5.76
CA TRP A 31 3.49 0.75 6.97
C TRP A 31 2.87 1.83 7.85
N LEU A 32 2.88 1.61 9.16
CA LEU A 32 2.23 2.48 10.13
C LEU A 32 3.26 3.32 10.90
N TYR A 33 2.94 4.59 11.16
CA TYR A 33 3.85 5.62 11.71
C TYR A 33 4.47 5.27 13.08
N GLU A 34 3.79 4.48 13.90
CA GLU A 34 4.29 4.08 15.23
C GLU A 34 4.32 2.57 15.45
N GLN A 35 3.83 1.79 14.49
CA GLN A 35 3.69 0.33 14.62
C GLN A 35 4.57 -0.41 13.63
N SER A 36 5.88 -0.43 13.87
CA SER A 36 6.85 -1.09 12.99
C SER A 36 6.68 -2.61 12.86
N ASN A 37 6.07 -3.24 13.87
CA ASN A 37 5.85 -4.70 13.92
C ASN A 37 4.61 -5.15 13.16
N ILE A 38 3.70 -4.24 12.80
CA ILE A 38 2.43 -4.55 12.13
C ILE A 38 2.40 -3.80 10.80
N ARG A 39 1.98 -4.50 9.75
CA ARG A 39 1.68 -3.88 8.46
C ARG A 39 0.25 -4.21 8.07
N ILE A 40 -0.42 -3.27 7.42
CA ILE A 40 -1.74 -3.53 6.85
C ILE A 40 -1.56 -3.93 5.40
N GLU A 41 -2.07 -5.09 5.02
CA GLU A 41 -2.16 -5.51 3.62
C GLU A 41 -3.62 -5.44 3.18
N GLY A 42 -3.88 -5.08 1.95
CA GLY A 42 -5.24 -5.02 1.41
C GLY A 42 -5.28 -4.45 0.00
N ARG A 43 -6.49 -4.28 -0.54
CA ARG A 43 -6.72 -3.62 -1.83
C ARG A 43 -7.40 -2.28 -1.62
N ILE A 44 -6.86 -1.22 -2.20
CA ILE A 44 -7.44 0.13 -2.12
C ILE A 44 -8.68 0.18 -3.00
N VAL A 45 -9.81 0.61 -2.45
CA VAL A 45 -11.05 0.86 -3.20
C VAL A 45 -11.50 2.31 -3.18
N GLY A 46 -10.86 3.16 -2.37
CA GLY A 46 -11.10 4.59 -2.31
C GLY A 46 -10.05 5.30 -1.48
N PHE A 47 -9.86 6.58 -1.76
CA PHE A 47 -9.02 7.50 -0.98
C PHE A 47 -9.61 8.92 -1.03
N ASP A 48 -9.19 9.78 -0.10
CA ASP A 48 -9.59 11.19 -0.02
C ASP A 48 -8.36 12.13 -0.02
N GLU A 49 -8.61 13.43 0.12
CA GLU A 49 -7.59 14.48 0.17
C GLU A 49 -6.65 14.38 1.39
N TYR A 50 -7.07 13.69 2.45
CA TYR A 50 -6.29 13.44 3.66
C TYR A 50 -5.54 12.11 3.59
N MET A 51 -5.61 11.39 2.47
CA MET A 51 -5.01 10.08 2.28
C MET A 51 -5.58 9.01 3.21
N ASN A 52 -6.82 9.19 3.70
CA ASN A 52 -7.55 8.09 4.33
C ASN A 52 -7.84 7.04 3.24
N LEU A 53 -7.59 5.76 3.53
CA LEU A 53 -7.74 4.68 2.56
C LEU A 53 -8.87 3.75 2.96
N VAL A 54 -9.80 3.50 2.04
CA VAL A 54 -10.74 2.39 2.18
C VAL A 54 -10.08 1.14 1.61
N LEU A 55 -9.86 0.14 2.45
CA LEU A 55 -9.25 -1.14 2.07
C LEU A 55 -10.29 -2.26 2.14
N VAL A 56 -10.21 -3.18 1.18
CA VAL A 56 -10.95 -4.46 1.21
C VAL A 56 -9.98 -5.63 1.29
N GLU A 57 -10.49 -6.78 1.74
CA GLU A 57 -9.68 -7.99 1.99
C GLU A 57 -8.48 -7.72 2.90
N ALA A 58 -8.62 -6.74 3.80
CA ALA A 58 -7.51 -6.26 4.58
C ALA A 58 -7.10 -7.27 5.66
N CYS A 59 -5.81 -7.31 5.97
CA CYS A 59 -5.27 -8.07 7.07
C CYS A 59 -4.12 -7.34 7.77
N GLU A 60 -3.98 -7.58 9.06
CA GLU A 60 -2.78 -7.24 9.82
C GLU A 60 -1.75 -8.34 9.60
N ARG A 61 -0.54 -7.96 9.18
CA ARG A 61 0.63 -8.82 9.12
C ARG A 61 1.59 -8.46 10.23
N HIS A 62 1.87 -9.42 11.10
CA HIS A 62 2.93 -9.32 12.09
C HIS A 62 4.28 -9.63 11.44
N MET A 63 5.19 -8.66 11.49
CA MET A 63 6.50 -8.77 10.82
C MET A 63 7.46 -9.76 11.48
N LYS A 64 7.31 -10.00 12.79
CA LYS A 64 8.17 -10.93 13.55
C LYS A 64 7.71 -12.38 13.44
N SER A 65 6.41 -12.63 13.63
CA SER A 65 5.85 -13.98 13.63
C SER A 65 5.34 -14.44 12.27
N GLY A 66 5.18 -13.53 11.30
CA GLY A 66 4.52 -13.81 10.03
C GLY A 66 3.01 -14.03 10.15
N ALA A 67 2.44 -13.93 11.35
CA ALA A 67 1.02 -14.15 11.60
C ALA A 67 0.17 -13.16 10.81
N LYS A 68 -0.91 -13.68 10.22
CA LYS A 68 -1.87 -12.93 9.41
C LYS A 68 -3.23 -12.95 10.10
N LYS A 69 -3.78 -11.78 10.38
CA LYS A 69 -5.13 -11.63 10.94
C LYS A 69 -6.01 -10.88 9.96
N MET A 70 -7.07 -11.54 9.46
CA MET A 70 -8.03 -10.90 8.57
C MET A 70 -8.88 -9.88 9.34
N ILE A 71 -9.02 -8.68 8.79
CA ILE A 71 -9.81 -7.58 9.35
C ILE A 71 -10.90 -7.10 8.38
N GLY A 72 -10.91 -7.59 7.14
CA GLY A 72 -12.02 -7.38 6.20
C GLY A 72 -11.98 -6.01 5.53
N ARG A 73 -13.08 -5.23 5.64
CA ARG A 73 -13.17 -3.89 5.05
C ARG A 73 -12.96 -2.85 6.13
N ILE A 74 -11.96 -1.99 5.96
CA ILE A 74 -11.59 -0.95 6.93
C ILE A 74 -11.42 0.42 6.26
N LEU A 75 -11.51 1.46 7.08
CA LEU A 75 -11.03 2.80 6.75
C LEU A 75 -9.74 3.05 7.55
N LEU A 76 -8.61 3.14 6.86
CA LEU A 76 -7.31 3.47 7.46
C LEU A 76 -7.11 4.99 7.43
N LYS A 77 -6.73 5.57 8.57
CA LYS A 77 -6.51 7.02 8.70
C LYS A 77 -5.18 7.44 8.07
N GLY A 78 -5.18 8.48 7.24
CA GLY A 78 -4.01 8.92 6.50
C GLY A 78 -2.82 9.32 7.37
N GLU A 79 -3.09 9.89 8.55
CA GLU A 79 -2.07 10.26 9.53
C GLU A 79 -1.25 9.07 10.06
N THR A 80 -1.82 7.86 9.99
CA THR A 80 -1.14 6.64 10.44
C THR A 80 -0.21 6.06 9.38
N ILE A 81 -0.25 6.56 8.13
CA ILE A 81 0.46 5.98 6.99
C ILE A 81 1.90 6.52 6.90
N THR A 82 2.88 5.62 6.89
CA THR A 82 4.29 5.95 6.62
C THR A 82 4.70 5.67 5.18
N LEU A 83 4.30 4.49 4.67
CA LEU A 83 4.70 4.02 3.35
C LEU A 83 3.59 3.17 2.76
N ILE A 84 3.28 3.41 1.49
CA ILE A 84 2.44 2.53 0.67
C ILE A 84 3.35 1.86 -0.35
N GLN A 85 3.40 0.54 -0.35
CA GLN A 85 4.15 -0.22 -1.34
C GLN A 85 3.29 -1.31 -1.98
N LYS A 86 3.58 -1.63 -3.24
CA LYS A 86 3.05 -2.83 -3.88
C LYS A 86 3.49 -4.04 -3.06
N LEU A 87 2.58 -4.98 -2.82
CA LEU A 87 2.96 -6.24 -2.18
C LEU A 87 3.96 -6.99 -3.09
N PRO A 88 5.12 -7.44 -2.59
CA PRO A 88 6.04 -8.27 -3.35
C PRO A 88 5.33 -9.53 -3.87
N GLN A 89 5.59 -9.90 -5.12
CA GLN A 89 5.19 -11.21 -5.65
C GLN A 89 6.09 -12.31 -5.06
#